data_AF-K5WNF9-F1
#
_entry.id   AF-K5WNF9-F1
#
_cell.length_a   1.000
_cell.length_b   1.000
_cell.length_c   1.000
_cell.angle_alpha   90.00
_cell.angle_beta   90.00
_cell.angle_gamma   90.00
#
_symmetry.space_group_name_H-M   'P 1'
#
loop_
_entity.id
_entity.type
_entity.pdbx_description
1 polymer ?
#
loop_
_entity_poly.entity_id
_entity_poly.type
_entity_poly.pdbx_seq_one_letter_code
_entity_poly.pdbx_strand_id
1 'polypeptide(L)'
;MAQPPPPLLKHPVGPSPTPNVAQGANGAATTAGAQFMPRREFIRDHRIASSFSLLALSGSGFVRLYSFSATVITALRRLFDYRSLISSVREHAPKHFFEFSLEGKPWSNAKSITSEKLIIDILTIILHCGYIFLSTIDYGREPDDKLAIVFSRPQVAPPGPFPFSNGSAVSLNPSVVKTPFAISFSSTTLLRVVGPPLHSTPAVLQAVRGAWPRGVISEKKVGDATYEFKLKGYKCEHG
;
A
#
# COMPACT_ATOMS: atom_id res chain seq x y z
N MET A 1 48.19 44.00 -4.54
CA MET A 1 48.55 43.15 -5.69
C MET A 1 47.26 42.50 -6.20
N ALA A 2 46.71 43.01 -7.30
CA ALA A 2 45.48 42.52 -7.91
C ALA A 2 45.80 42.09 -9.34
N GLN A 3 45.49 40.84 -9.69
CA GLN A 3 45.67 40.30 -11.04
C GLN A 3 44.57 40.81 -11.99
N PRO A 4 44.89 41.18 -13.24
CA PRO A 4 43.90 41.55 -14.24
C PRO A 4 43.31 40.31 -14.94
N PRO A 5 42.06 40.37 -15.45
CA PRO A 5 41.43 39.28 -16.18
C PRO A 5 41.95 39.17 -17.64
N PRO A 6 41.89 37.97 -18.25
CA PRO A 6 42.35 37.72 -19.63
C PRO A 6 41.34 38.21 -20.70
N PRO A 7 41.81 38.43 -21.95
CA PRO A 7 41.03 39.11 -23.00
C PRO A 7 40.05 38.19 -23.77
N LEU A 8 38.97 38.82 -24.24
CA LEU A 8 37.94 38.30 -25.15
C LEU A 8 38.47 38.12 -26.58
N LEU A 9 38.22 36.96 -27.19
CA LEU A 9 38.40 36.68 -28.62
C LEU A 9 37.20 37.19 -29.44
N LYS A 10 37.49 37.97 -30.50
CA LYS A 10 36.55 38.45 -31.55
C LYS A 10 36.61 37.50 -32.76
N HIS A 11 35.51 37.19 -33.47
CA HIS A 11 34.94 37.84 -34.69
C HIS A 11 34.04 36.79 -35.43
N PRO A 12 33.28 37.05 -36.53
CA PRO A 12 32.89 38.29 -37.25
C PRO A 12 31.35 38.44 -37.48
N VAL A 13 30.76 39.65 -37.50
CA VAL A 13 30.39 40.52 -38.66
C VAL A 13 29.48 39.90 -39.74
N GLY A 14 28.26 40.45 -39.85
CA GLY A 14 27.37 40.43 -41.02
C GLY A 14 25.98 41.01 -40.65
N PRO A 15 25.28 41.69 -41.58
CA PRO A 15 25.30 43.15 -41.66
C PRO A 15 24.01 43.83 -41.15
N SER A 16 24.15 45.08 -40.71
CA SER A 16 23.03 46.02 -40.60
C SER A 16 22.59 46.45 -42.01
N PRO A 17 21.29 46.73 -42.22
CA PRO A 17 20.97 48.08 -42.67
C PRO A 17 19.77 48.72 -41.96
N THR A 18 19.83 50.04 -42.01
CA THR A 18 19.02 51.13 -41.48
C THR A 18 17.54 51.17 -41.92
N PRO A 19 16.72 52.04 -41.31
CA PRO A 19 15.27 51.89 -41.22
C PRO A 19 14.55 52.49 -42.44
N ASN A 20 13.40 51.92 -42.79
CA ASN A 20 12.46 52.56 -43.71
C ASN A 20 11.14 52.83 -42.99
N VAL A 21 10.88 54.12 -42.75
CA VAL A 21 9.57 54.64 -42.35
C VAL A 21 8.77 54.83 -43.63
N ALA A 22 7.63 54.16 -43.76
CA ALA A 22 6.55 54.57 -44.64
C ALA A 22 5.20 54.14 -44.06
N GLN A 23 4.27 55.09 -44.11
CA GLN A 23 2.93 55.13 -43.52
C GLN A 23 1.95 54.11 -44.11
N GLY A 24 0.88 53.79 -43.37
CA GLY A 24 -0.42 53.54 -44.01
C GLY A 24 -1.33 52.47 -43.42
N ALA A 25 -2.33 52.92 -42.66
CA ALA A 25 -3.72 52.44 -42.62
C ALA A 25 -4.10 51.04 -42.03
N ASN A 26 -4.81 51.10 -40.91
CA ASN A 26 -5.98 50.32 -40.48
C ASN A 26 -6.00 48.79 -40.68
N GLY A 27 -5.84 48.07 -39.57
CA GLY A 27 -6.35 46.70 -39.38
C GLY A 27 -6.34 46.33 -37.90
N ALA A 28 -7.51 46.22 -37.29
CA ALA A 28 -7.68 45.83 -35.90
C ALA A 28 -7.20 44.38 -35.66
N ALA A 29 -6.32 44.18 -34.68
CA ALA A 29 -6.14 42.89 -34.02
C ALA A 29 -5.53 43.08 -32.63
N THR A 30 -6.34 42.79 -31.62
CA THR A 30 -6.00 42.63 -30.19
C THR A 30 -4.72 41.82 -29.98
N THR A 31 -3.68 42.46 -29.44
CA THR A 31 -2.47 41.79 -28.93
C THR A 31 -2.79 41.08 -27.61
N ALA A 32 -3.24 39.84 -27.71
CA ALA A 32 -3.24 38.90 -26.59
C ALA A 32 -1.78 38.72 -26.14
N GLY A 33 -1.48 39.10 -24.90
CA GLY A 33 -0.17 38.89 -24.29
C GLY A 33 0.16 37.39 -24.34
N ALA A 34 1.16 37.04 -25.15
CA ALA A 34 1.68 35.69 -25.22
C ALA A 34 2.29 35.33 -23.86
N GLN A 35 1.49 34.71 -23.02
CA GLN A 35 1.88 34.20 -21.72
C GLN A 35 2.98 33.16 -21.95
N PHE A 36 4.18 33.43 -21.46
CA PHE A 36 5.33 32.53 -21.59
C PHE A 36 4.98 31.17 -20.99
N MET A 37 4.74 30.17 -21.85
CA MET A 37 4.50 28.80 -21.42
C MET A 37 5.82 28.03 -21.53
N PRO A 38 6.48 27.67 -20.40
CA PRO A 38 7.73 26.95 -20.44
C PRO A 38 7.56 25.60 -21.14
N ARG A 39 8.58 25.22 -21.94
CA ARG A 39 8.57 23.96 -22.69
C ARG A 39 8.51 22.76 -21.74
N ARG A 40 7.88 21.67 -22.19
CA ARG A 40 7.67 20.43 -21.41
C ARG A 40 8.95 19.89 -20.78
N GLU A 41 10.11 20.06 -21.43
CA GLU A 41 11.41 19.65 -20.88
C GLU A 41 11.87 20.39 -19.61
N PHE A 42 11.32 21.58 -19.31
CA PHE A 42 11.64 22.36 -18.11
C PHE A 42 10.60 22.18 -17.00
N ILE A 43 9.51 21.46 -17.28
CA ILE A 43 8.58 21.02 -16.24
C ILE A 43 9.28 19.85 -15.56
N ARG A 44 9.85 20.09 -14.37
CA ARG A 44 10.29 19.00 -13.50
C ARG A 44 9.13 18.03 -13.41
N ASP A 45 9.31 16.81 -13.90
CA ASP A 45 8.39 15.71 -13.64
C ASP A 45 8.08 15.78 -12.15
N HIS A 46 6.82 16.07 -11.82
CA HIS A 46 6.36 15.95 -10.45
C HIS A 46 6.56 14.47 -10.15
N ARG A 47 7.68 14.13 -9.49
CA ARG A 47 7.91 12.76 -9.02
C ARG A 47 6.61 12.39 -8.33
N ILE A 48 5.91 11.40 -8.87
CA ILE A 48 4.70 10.89 -8.24
C ILE A 48 5.17 10.39 -6.88
N ALA A 49 4.94 11.19 -5.84
CA ALA A 49 5.33 10.85 -4.50
C ALA A 49 4.42 9.69 -4.08
N SER A 50 4.92 8.47 -4.21
CA SER A 50 4.20 7.30 -3.74
C SER A 50 3.98 7.46 -2.24
N SER A 51 2.73 7.62 -1.85
CA SER A 51 2.36 7.75 -0.45
C SER A 51 2.00 6.39 0.11
N PHE A 52 2.72 5.98 1.16
CA PHE A 52 2.61 4.65 1.76
C PHE A 52 2.11 4.73 3.19
N SER A 53 1.45 3.67 3.64
CA SER A 53 1.06 3.49 5.04
C SER A 53 1.55 2.14 5.53
N LEU A 54 1.91 2.07 6.80
CA LEU A 54 2.54 0.88 7.39
C LEU A 54 1.67 0.37 8.53
N LEU A 55 1.26 -0.89 8.44
CA LEU A 55 0.67 -1.66 9.54
C LEU A 55 1.80 -2.48 10.17
N ALA A 56 1.93 -2.45 11.49
CA ALA A 56 2.82 -3.35 12.21
C ALA A 56 2.07 -4.06 13.35
N LEU A 57 2.21 -5.39 13.41
CA LEU A 57 1.81 -6.21 14.54
C LEU A 57 3.04 -6.43 15.40
N SER A 58 3.02 -5.86 16.59
CA SER A 58 4.19 -5.78 17.45
C SER A 58 3.92 -6.41 18.81
N GLY A 59 4.95 -7.03 19.35
CA GLY A 59 4.94 -7.77 20.58
C GLY A 59 3.85 -8.79 20.70
N SER A 60 3.30 -8.85 21.90
CA SER A 60 2.27 -9.82 22.24
C SER A 60 0.85 -9.33 21.91
N GLY A 61 0.65 -8.02 21.71
CA GLY A 61 -0.70 -7.48 21.49
C GLY A 61 -0.81 -6.07 20.91
N PHE A 62 0.24 -5.51 20.29
CA PHE A 62 0.16 -4.17 19.72
C PHE A 62 -0.24 -4.20 18.24
N VAL A 63 -1.11 -3.28 17.84
CA VAL A 63 -1.40 -2.95 16.44
C VAL A 63 -1.02 -1.51 16.20
N ARG A 64 0.02 -1.30 15.40
CA ARG A 64 0.59 0.01 15.09
C ARG A 64 0.22 0.41 13.67
N LEU A 65 -0.22 1.64 13.51
CA LEU A 65 -0.67 2.24 12.27
C LEU A 65 0.14 3.51 12.02
N TYR A 66 0.86 3.54 10.90
CA TYR A 66 1.60 4.71 10.46
C TYR A 66 0.97 5.29 9.20
N SER A 67 0.59 6.56 9.27
CA SER A 67 0.00 7.34 8.18
C SER A 67 -1.31 6.79 7.61
N PHE A 68 -2.10 6.11 8.42
CA PHE A 68 -3.47 5.74 8.08
C PHE A 68 -4.45 6.90 8.34
N SER A 69 -5.54 6.94 7.56
CA SER A 69 -6.59 7.94 7.72
C SER A 69 -7.44 7.69 8.97
N ALA A 70 -8.12 8.73 9.45
CA ALA A 70 -9.07 8.63 10.57
C ALA A 70 -10.19 7.60 10.31
N THR A 71 -10.58 7.39 9.04
CA THR A 71 -11.56 6.37 8.64
C THR A 71 -11.09 4.96 8.99
N VAL A 72 -9.84 4.61 8.65
CA VAL A 72 -9.27 3.30 8.98
C VAL A 72 -9.14 3.14 10.49
N ILE A 73 -8.61 4.16 11.17
CA ILE A 73 -8.43 4.15 12.64
C ILE A 73 -9.78 3.93 13.35
N THR A 74 -10.83 4.66 12.93
CA THR A 74 -12.18 4.54 13.51
C THR A 74 -12.79 3.18 13.23
N ALA A 75 -12.64 2.64 12.03
CA ALA A 75 -13.15 1.32 11.67
C ALA A 75 -12.46 0.20 12.48
N LEU A 76 -11.14 0.27 12.62
CA LEU A 76 -10.37 -0.68 13.44
C LEU A 76 -10.72 -0.56 14.93
N ARG A 77 -10.89 0.66 15.45
CA ARG A 77 -11.38 0.89 16.81
C ARG A 77 -12.72 0.18 17.03
N ARG A 78 -13.70 0.36 16.13
CA ARG A 78 -15.01 -0.31 16.23
C ARG A 78 -14.89 -1.83 16.21
N LEU A 79 -14.01 -2.39 15.38
CA LEU A 79 -13.74 -3.84 15.35
C LEU A 79 -13.22 -4.33 16.70
N PHE A 80 -12.25 -3.63 17.28
CA PHE A 80 -11.63 -4.03 18.55
C PHE A 80 -12.58 -3.82 19.74
N ASP A 81 -13.35 -2.73 19.76
CA ASP A 81 -14.38 -2.46 20.77
C ASP A 81 -15.48 -3.53 20.75
N TYR A 82 -15.96 -3.91 19.55
CA TYR A 82 -16.96 -4.97 19.39
C TYR A 82 -16.50 -6.31 19.99
N ARG A 83 -15.19 -6.57 19.97
CA ARG A 83 -14.59 -7.78 20.56
C ARG A 83 -14.06 -7.58 21.97
N SER A 84 -14.26 -6.39 22.56
CA SER A 84 -13.72 -6.00 23.88
C SER A 84 -12.21 -6.24 23.98
N LEU A 85 -11.47 -5.91 22.92
CA LEU A 85 -10.03 -6.14 22.85
C LEU A 85 -9.20 -4.92 23.21
N ILE A 86 -9.76 -3.70 23.32
CA ILE A 86 -8.94 -2.51 23.57
C ILE A 86 -8.58 -2.42 25.06
N SER A 87 -7.30 -2.56 25.37
CA SER A 87 -6.75 -2.28 26.70
C SER A 87 -6.34 -0.81 26.84
N SER A 88 -5.64 -0.28 25.84
CA SER A 88 -5.26 1.13 25.79
C SER A 88 -5.01 1.60 24.36
N VAL A 89 -4.99 2.91 24.17
CA VAL A 89 -4.72 3.54 22.88
C VAL A 89 -3.70 4.66 23.05
N ARG A 90 -2.76 4.74 22.11
CA ARG A 90 -1.74 5.77 22.06
C ARG A 90 -1.73 6.42 20.69
N GLU A 91 -1.78 7.75 20.67
CA GLU A 91 -1.72 8.55 19.44
C GLU A 91 -0.55 9.54 19.52
N HIS A 92 0.19 9.62 18.42
CA HIS A 92 1.22 10.64 18.21
C HIS A 92 0.99 11.30 16.86
N ALA A 93 0.06 12.27 16.85
CA ALA A 93 -0.35 13.00 15.65
C ALA A 93 0.82 13.59 14.82
N PRO A 94 1.89 14.18 15.43
CA PRO A 94 3.02 14.71 14.65
C PRO A 94 3.80 13.64 13.86
N LYS A 95 3.73 12.38 14.28
CA LYS A 95 4.38 11.25 13.60
C LYS A 95 3.41 10.46 12.72
N HIS A 96 2.17 10.94 12.59
CA HIS A 96 1.07 10.19 11.98
C HIS A 96 0.97 8.75 12.50
N PHE A 97 1.14 8.58 13.81
CA PHE A 97 1.22 7.29 14.45
C PHE A 97 0.04 7.06 15.37
N PHE A 98 -0.51 5.86 15.29
CA PHE A 98 -1.59 5.41 16.14
C PHE A 98 -1.35 3.96 16.56
N GLU A 99 -1.62 3.63 17.82
CA GLU A 99 -1.40 2.30 18.36
C GLU A 99 -2.54 1.86 19.24
N PHE A 100 -2.99 0.63 19.01
CA PHE A 100 -3.88 -0.10 19.89
C PHE A 100 -3.07 -1.12 20.70
N SER A 101 -3.24 -1.11 22.02
CA SER A 101 -2.81 -2.19 22.89
C SER A 101 -3.99 -3.14 23.09
N LEU A 102 -3.86 -4.38 22.63
CA LEU A 102 -4.93 -5.37 22.69
C LEU A 102 -4.84 -6.25 23.94
N GLU A 103 -5.96 -6.40 24.62
CA GLU A 103 -6.17 -7.37 25.70
C GLU A 103 -6.10 -8.81 25.16
N GLY A 104 -5.75 -9.76 26.03
CA GLY A 104 -5.60 -11.18 25.66
C GLY A 104 -4.36 -11.50 24.82
N LYS A 105 -3.57 -10.48 24.44
CA LYS A 105 -2.27 -10.63 23.76
C LYS A 105 -2.33 -11.59 22.55
N PRO A 106 -3.12 -11.24 21.51
CA PRO A 106 -3.42 -12.12 20.38
C PRO A 106 -2.18 -12.60 19.61
N TRP A 107 -1.07 -11.88 19.66
CA TRP A 107 0.14 -12.23 18.93
C TRP A 107 1.05 -13.21 19.67
N SER A 108 0.79 -13.47 20.96
CA SER A 108 1.51 -14.49 21.74
C SER A 108 1.38 -15.87 21.11
N ASN A 109 0.20 -16.16 20.53
CA ASN A 109 -0.03 -17.31 19.69
C ASN A 109 -0.63 -16.86 18.36
N ALA A 110 0.19 -16.27 17.50
CA ALA A 110 -0.21 -15.79 16.18
C ALA A 110 -0.77 -16.91 15.24
N LYS A 111 -0.57 -18.19 15.60
CA LYS A 111 -1.07 -19.36 14.87
C LYS A 111 -2.43 -19.86 15.39
N SER A 112 -3.00 -19.19 16.40
CA SER A 112 -4.35 -19.48 16.89
C SER A 112 -5.39 -19.05 15.85
N ILE A 113 -6.52 -19.75 15.81
CA ILE A 113 -7.64 -19.41 14.91
C ILE A 113 -8.13 -17.98 15.17
N THR A 114 -8.20 -17.58 16.43
CA THR A 114 -8.63 -16.24 16.85
C THR A 114 -7.70 -15.17 16.29
N SER A 115 -6.39 -15.37 16.38
CA SER A 115 -5.38 -14.42 15.89
C SER A 115 -5.37 -14.33 14.37
N GLU A 116 -5.46 -15.48 13.68
CA GLU A 116 -5.53 -15.51 12.21
C GLU A 116 -6.79 -14.81 11.69
N LYS A 117 -7.95 -15.06 12.30
CA LYS A 117 -9.19 -14.34 11.98
C LYS A 117 -9.05 -12.84 12.22
N LEU A 118 -8.46 -12.44 13.34
CA LEU A 118 -8.24 -11.03 13.66
C LEU A 118 -7.34 -10.35 12.62
N ILE A 119 -6.29 -11.02 12.15
CA ILE A 119 -5.42 -10.49 11.08
C ILE A 119 -6.22 -10.30 9.78
N ILE A 120 -7.05 -11.29 9.40
CA ILE A 120 -7.93 -11.18 8.23
C ILE A 120 -8.90 -10.00 8.37
N ASP A 121 -9.51 -9.82 9.54
CA ASP A 121 -10.47 -8.73 9.80
C ASP A 121 -9.79 -7.35 9.70
N ILE A 122 -8.57 -7.21 10.25
CA ILE A 122 -7.76 -5.98 10.15
C ILE A 122 -7.45 -5.68 8.68
N LEU A 123 -6.96 -6.67 7.93
CA LEU A 123 -6.65 -6.53 6.51
C LEU A 123 -7.89 -6.19 5.69
N THR A 124 -9.02 -6.82 5.99
CA THR A 124 -10.31 -6.57 5.35
C THR A 124 -10.70 -5.10 5.46
N ILE A 125 -10.63 -4.53 6.67
CA ILE A 125 -10.96 -3.11 6.91
C ILE A 125 -10.03 -2.19 6.11
N ILE A 126 -8.72 -2.44 6.13
CA ILE A 126 -7.75 -1.62 5.42
C ILE A 126 -8.01 -1.65 3.91
N LEU A 127 -8.21 -2.84 3.34
CA LEU A 127 -8.50 -3.00 1.91
C LEU A 127 -9.85 -2.39 1.52
N HIS A 128 -10.88 -2.49 2.37
CA HIS A 128 -12.19 -1.86 2.14
C HIS A 128 -12.11 -0.33 2.16
N CYS A 129 -11.14 0.24 2.88
CA CYS A 129 -10.87 1.68 2.86
C CYS A 129 -10.08 2.14 1.62
N GLY A 130 -9.86 1.25 0.64
CA GLY A 130 -9.22 1.56 -0.64
C GLY A 130 -7.69 1.49 -0.62
N TYR A 131 -7.09 1.02 0.48
CA TYR A 131 -5.65 0.79 0.54
C TYR A 131 -5.29 -0.46 -0.27
N ILE A 132 -4.13 -0.46 -0.90
CA ILE A 132 -3.68 -1.58 -1.73
C ILE A 132 -2.44 -2.17 -1.09
N PHE A 133 -2.47 -3.48 -0.82
CA PHE A 133 -1.30 -4.21 -0.33
C PHE A 133 -0.14 -4.09 -1.32
N LEU A 134 1.06 -3.79 -0.82
CA LEU A 134 2.27 -3.74 -1.63
C LEU A 134 3.22 -4.88 -1.28
N SER A 135 3.63 -4.96 -0.02
CA SER A 135 4.59 -5.96 0.45
C SER A 135 4.51 -6.15 1.95
N THR A 136 4.98 -7.30 2.42
CA THR A 136 5.40 -7.47 3.80
C THR A 136 6.85 -7.03 3.94
N ILE A 137 7.19 -6.42 5.09
CA ILE A 137 8.57 -6.15 5.44
C ILE A 137 8.92 -7.01 6.64
N ASP A 138 10.00 -7.77 6.49
CA ASP A 138 10.62 -8.47 7.59
C ASP A 138 11.71 -7.56 8.18
N TYR A 139 11.33 -6.73 9.15
CA TYR A 139 12.30 -5.95 9.92
C TYR A 139 12.90 -6.88 10.98
N GLY A 140 14.02 -7.53 10.65
CA GLY A 140 14.81 -8.30 11.61
C GLY A 140 15.52 -7.45 12.68
N ARG A 141 14.96 -6.31 13.10
CA ARG A 141 15.63 -5.31 13.93
C ARG A 141 15.04 -5.09 15.32
N GLU A 142 13.75 -5.31 15.53
CA GLU A 142 13.13 -5.24 16.86
C GLU A 142 12.68 -6.65 17.25
N PRO A 143 13.12 -7.21 18.40
CA PRO A 143 12.79 -8.58 18.81
C PRO A 143 11.29 -8.84 18.99
N ASP A 144 10.50 -7.76 19.03
CA ASP A 144 9.08 -7.78 19.31
C ASP A 144 8.21 -7.67 18.05
N ASP A 145 8.72 -7.11 16.93
CA ASP A 145 7.92 -6.94 15.71
C ASP A 145 7.68 -8.29 15.04
N LYS A 146 6.40 -8.69 14.92
CA LYS A 146 6.00 -10.00 14.38
C LYS A 146 5.66 -9.94 12.90
N LEU A 147 5.14 -8.81 12.42
CA LEU A 147 4.69 -8.62 11.05
C LEU A 147 4.59 -7.13 10.73
N ALA A 148 5.22 -6.68 9.64
CA ALA A 148 5.01 -5.35 9.09
C ALA A 148 4.52 -5.43 7.64
N ILE A 149 3.55 -4.60 7.28
CA ILE A 149 2.89 -4.61 5.96
C ILE A 149 2.77 -3.19 5.44
N VAL A 150 3.20 -2.98 4.20
CA VAL A 150 3.11 -1.71 3.49
C VAL A 150 1.93 -1.71 2.56
N PHE A 151 1.22 -0.59 2.54
CA PHE A 151 0.10 -0.31 1.65
C PHE A 151 0.33 0.98 0.88
N SER A 152 -0.13 1.05 -0.37
CA SER A 152 -0.34 2.35 -1.03
C SER A 152 -1.63 2.97 -0.52
N ARG A 153 -1.63 4.30 -0.42
CA ARG A 153 -2.83 5.05 -0.01
C ARG A 153 -3.82 5.15 -1.17
N PRO A 154 -5.14 5.24 -0.87
CA PRO A 154 -6.14 5.56 -1.88
C PRO A 154 -5.77 6.87 -2.57
N GLN A 155 -5.66 6.86 -3.90
CA GLN A 155 -5.39 8.08 -4.66
C GLN A 155 -6.67 8.92 -4.70
N VAL A 156 -6.68 10.05 -3.99
CA VAL A 156 -7.70 11.08 -4.18
C VAL A 156 -7.32 11.81 -5.46
N ALA A 157 -8.03 11.54 -6.56
CA ALA A 157 -7.84 12.30 -7.79
C ALA A 157 -8.05 13.79 -7.47
N PRO A 158 -7.09 14.68 -7.77
CA PRO A 158 -7.29 16.12 -7.55
C PRO A 158 -8.45 16.60 -8.44
N PRO A 159 -9.28 17.55 -7.97
CA PRO A 159 -10.28 18.22 -8.80
C PRO A 159 -9.57 19.15 -9.79
N GLY A 160 -9.06 18.59 -10.89
CA GLY A 160 -8.45 19.33 -11.99
C GLY A 160 -9.46 19.59 -13.13
N PRO A 161 -9.38 20.72 -13.85
CA PRO A 161 -10.31 21.03 -14.94
C PRO A 161 -10.07 20.25 -16.25
N PHE A 162 -9.13 19.29 -16.29
CA PHE A 162 -8.67 18.69 -17.55
C PHE A 162 -8.75 17.15 -17.55
N PRO A 163 -9.45 16.53 -18.51
CA PRO A 163 -9.64 15.08 -18.60
C PRO A 163 -8.53 14.42 -19.42
N PHE A 164 -7.25 14.66 -19.08
CA PHE A 164 -6.14 14.00 -19.77
C PHE A 164 -5.32 13.18 -18.78
N SER A 165 -5.79 11.93 -18.59
CA SER A 165 -5.05 10.85 -17.95
C SER A 165 -3.96 10.39 -18.93
N ASN A 166 -2.71 10.80 -18.69
CA ASN A 166 -1.57 10.33 -19.48
C ASN A 166 -0.76 9.30 -18.67
N GLY A 167 -0.73 8.07 -19.19
CA GLY A 167 0.43 7.19 -19.20
C GLY A 167 0.79 6.46 -17.90
N SER A 168 0.39 5.18 -17.85
CA SER A 168 1.02 4.10 -17.05
C SER A 168 0.68 3.97 -15.56
N ALA A 169 -0.43 4.54 -15.09
CA ALA A 169 -1.07 3.99 -13.91
C ALA A 169 -2.00 2.86 -14.36
N VAL A 170 -1.65 1.61 -14.03
CA VAL A 170 -2.63 0.52 -14.05
C VAL A 170 -3.76 0.95 -13.13
N SER A 171 -4.85 1.45 -13.72
CA SER A 171 -6.08 1.78 -13.01
C SER A 171 -6.63 0.49 -12.42
N LEU A 172 -6.21 0.15 -11.21
CA LEU A 172 -6.89 -0.82 -10.37
C LEU A 172 -8.27 -0.23 -10.10
N ASN A 173 -9.23 -0.75 -10.86
CA ASN A 173 -10.64 -0.39 -10.87
C ASN A 173 -11.17 -0.11 -9.44
N PRO A 174 -11.75 1.07 -9.14
CA PRO A 174 -12.09 1.49 -7.78
C PRO A 174 -13.44 0.93 -7.29
N SER A 175 -13.76 -0.34 -7.52
CA SER A 175 -15.09 -0.87 -7.15
C SER A 175 -15.17 -2.32 -6.69
N VAL A 176 -14.08 -3.09 -6.68
CA VAL A 176 -14.12 -4.46 -6.13
C VAL A 176 -13.65 -4.42 -4.69
N VAL A 177 -14.61 -4.54 -3.77
CA VAL A 177 -14.35 -4.80 -2.35
C VAL A 177 -13.54 -6.10 -2.24
N LYS A 178 -12.28 -5.99 -1.80
CA LYS A 178 -11.37 -7.13 -1.66
C LYS A 178 -11.45 -7.67 -0.25
N THR A 179 -12.10 -8.82 -0.07
CA THR A 179 -12.07 -9.56 1.19
C THR A 179 -10.98 -10.64 1.13
N PRO A 180 -9.91 -10.53 1.92
CA PRO A 180 -8.87 -11.53 1.99
C PRO A 180 -9.36 -12.79 2.72
N PHE A 181 -8.72 -13.92 2.43
CA PHE A 181 -8.80 -15.14 3.21
C PHE A 181 -7.37 -15.65 3.47
N ALA A 182 -7.18 -16.55 4.43
CA ALA A 182 -5.85 -17.06 4.75
C ALA A 182 -5.72 -18.56 4.48
N ILE A 183 -4.53 -18.95 4.05
CA ILE A 183 -4.01 -20.31 4.14
C ILE A 183 -2.79 -20.23 5.05
N SER A 184 -2.81 -20.95 6.17
CA SER A 184 -1.76 -20.89 7.18
C SER A 184 -1.27 -22.28 7.57
N PHE A 185 0.02 -22.39 7.90
CA PHE A 185 0.56 -23.56 8.58
C PHE A 185 0.54 -23.29 10.08
N SER A 186 -0.37 -23.98 10.78
CA SER A 186 -0.52 -23.90 12.24
C SER A 186 0.46 -24.81 12.98
N SER A 187 0.94 -25.88 12.31
CA SER A 187 2.09 -26.67 12.73
C SER A 187 2.79 -27.28 11.50
N THR A 188 3.85 -28.06 11.72
CA THR A 188 4.59 -28.77 10.66
C THR A 188 3.71 -29.72 9.82
N THR A 189 2.60 -30.19 10.37
CA THR A 189 1.69 -31.15 9.71
C THR A 189 0.24 -30.68 9.70
N LEU A 190 -0.03 -29.43 10.11
CA LEU A 190 -1.38 -28.87 10.08
C LEU A 190 -1.39 -27.61 9.23
N LEU A 191 -2.19 -27.67 8.17
CA LEU A 191 -2.54 -26.53 7.34
C LEU A 191 -3.99 -26.14 7.63
N ARG A 192 -4.26 -24.84 7.68
CA ARG A 192 -5.58 -24.29 7.92
C ARG A 192 -5.96 -23.33 6.80
N VAL A 193 -7.23 -23.39 6.39
CA VAL A 193 -7.86 -22.41 5.50
C VAL A 193 -8.87 -21.64 6.33
N VAL A 194 -8.75 -20.31 6.36
CA VAL A 194 -9.57 -19.42 7.21
C VAL A 194 -10.29 -18.41 6.35
N GLY A 195 -11.62 -18.39 6.44
CA GLY A 195 -12.51 -17.44 5.75
C GLY A 195 -12.51 -17.53 4.22
N PRO A 196 -12.42 -18.71 3.56
CA PRO A 196 -12.45 -18.76 2.10
C PRO A 196 -13.79 -18.22 1.57
N PRO A 197 -13.81 -17.57 0.38
CA PRO A 197 -15.06 -17.09 -0.20
C PRO A 197 -16.03 -18.24 -0.47
N LEU A 198 -17.32 -18.02 -0.20
CA LEU A 198 -18.34 -19.08 -0.24
C LEU A 198 -18.37 -19.84 -1.58
N HIS A 199 -18.34 -19.10 -2.69
CA HIS A 199 -18.43 -19.67 -4.05
C HIS A 199 -17.16 -20.41 -4.49
N SER A 200 -15.99 -20.05 -3.95
CA SER A 200 -14.70 -20.67 -4.31
C SER A 200 -14.21 -21.66 -3.27
N THR A 201 -14.93 -21.83 -2.15
CA THR A 201 -14.55 -22.74 -1.07
C THR A 201 -14.26 -24.16 -1.58
N PRO A 202 -15.13 -24.82 -2.39
CA PRO A 202 -14.83 -26.16 -2.90
C PRO A 202 -13.53 -26.23 -3.70
N ALA A 203 -13.25 -25.22 -4.53
CA ALA A 203 -12.04 -25.15 -5.34
C ALA A 203 -10.79 -24.92 -4.48
N VAL A 204 -10.85 -24.04 -3.47
CA VAL A 204 -9.75 -23.80 -2.53
C VAL A 204 -9.42 -25.06 -1.74
N LEU A 205 -10.42 -25.74 -1.18
CA LEU A 205 -10.21 -26.98 -0.43
C LEU A 205 -9.64 -28.08 -1.35
N GLN A 206 -10.11 -28.16 -2.60
CA GLN A 206 -9.58 -29.12 -3.57
C GLN A 206 -8.12 -28.82 -3.95
N ALA A 207 -7.77 -27.55 -4.13
CA ALA A 207 -6.38 -27.14 -4.36
C ALA A 207 -5.47 -27.55 -3.20
N VAL A 208 -5.90 -27.37 -1.95
CA VAL A 208 -5.14 -27.82 -0.77
C VAL A 208 -4.94 -29.34 -0.77
N ARG A 209 -5.98 -30.12 -1.09
CA ARG A 209 -5.87 -31.60 -1.17
C ARG A 209 -4.87 -32.04 -2.23
N GLY A 210 -4.86 -31.39 -3.39
CA GLY A 210 -3.98 -31.73 -4.51
C GLY A 210 -2.55 -31.18 -4.37
N ALA A 211 -2.35 -30.10 -3.62
CA ALA A 211 -1.05 -29.42 -3.52
C ALA A 211 -0.03 -30.15 -2.64
N TRP A 212 -0.46 -31.02 -1.70
CA TRP A 212 0.46 -31.72 -0.82
C TRP A 212 0.92 -33.06 -1.42
N PRO A 213 2.20 -33.24 -1.82
CA PRO A 213 2.62 -34.42 -2.60
C PRO A 213 2.39 -35.76 -1.91
N ARG A 214 2.45 -35.77 -0.57
CA ARG A 214 2.26 -36.97 0.26
C ARG A 214 0.78 -37.22 0.62
N GLY A 215 -0.10 -36.32 0.23
CA GLY A 215 -1.53 -36.38 0.53
C GLY A 215 -1.91 -35.86 1.92
N VAL A 216 -3.22 -35.74 2.10
CA VAL A 216 -3.88 -35.32 3.34
C VAL A 216 -4.31 -36.56 4.12
N ILE A 217 -3.97 -36.62 5.40
CA ILE A 217 -4.37 -37.68 6.33
C ILE A 217 -5.83 -37.52 6.74
N SER A 218 -6.22 -36.29 7.11
CA SER A 218 -7.58 -35.99 7.55
C SER A 218 -7.93 -34.54 7.31
N GLU A 219 -9.21 -34.27 7.10
CA GLU A 219 -9.77 -32.93 6.96
C GLU A 219 -10.92 -32.76 7.96
N LYS A 220 -11.03 -31.57 8.57
CA LYS A 220 -12.16 -31.22 9.44
C LYS A 220 -12.48 -29.73 9.36
N LYS A 221 -13.76 -29.38 9.55
CA LYS A 221 -14.20 -28.00 9.79
C LYS A 221 -14.06 -27.72 11.29
N VAL A 222 -13.33 -26.66 11.67
CA VAL A 222 -13.02 -26.34 13.09
C VAL A 222 -13.68 -25.08 13.60
N GLY A 223 -14.50 -24.44 12.78
CA GLY A 223 -15.26 -23.26 13.16
C GLY A 223 -15.96 -22.67 11.95
N ASP A 224 -16.50 -21.46 12.12
CA ASP A 224 -17.14 -20.79 11.00
C ASP A 224 -16.13 -20.44 9.90
N ALA A 225 -16.46 -20.84 8.68
CA ALA A 225 -15.62 -20.78 7.47
C ALA A 225 -14.15 -21.16 7.71
N THR A 226 -13.85 -22.14 8.57
CA THR A 226 -12.46 -22.52 8.91
C THR A 226 -12.26 -24.03 8.80
N TYR A 227 -11.26 -24.45 8.02
CA TYR A 227 -10.99 -25.84 7.67
C TYR A 227 -9.55 -26.20 8.02
N GLU A 228 -9.32 -27.35 8.64
CA GLU A 228 -8.00 -27.87 8.98
C GLU A 228 -7.71 -29.17 8.23
N PHE A 229 -6.49 -29.26 7.74
CA PHE A 229 -5.94 -30.38 7.01
C PHE A 229 -4.73 -30.92 7.76
N LYS A 230 -4.81 -32.18 8.18
CA LYS A 230 -3.65 -32.92 8.68
C LYS A 230 -2.90 -33.47 7.49
N LEU A 231 -1.71 -32.95 7.27
CA LEU A 231 -0.84 -33.30 6.17
C LEU A 231 -0.01 -34.53 6.52
N LYS A 232 0.25 -35.41 5.53
CA LYS A 232 1.17 -36.52 5.72
C LYS A 232 2.60 -35.96 5.76
N GLY A 233 3.16 -35.85 6.97
CA GLY A 233 4.53 -35.33 7.20
C GLY A 233 5.62 -36.24 6.62
N TYR A 234 6.82 -35.70 6.48
CA TYR A 234 8.01 -36.46 6.10
C TYR A 234 8.56 -37.21 7.30
N LYS A 235 8.76 -38.53 7.18
CA LYS A 235 9.63 -39.24 8.11
C LYS A 235 11.05 -38.85 7.70
N CYS A 236 11.75 -38.09 8.53
CA CYS A 236 13.19 -37.96 8.37
C CYS A 236 13.78 -39.31 8.79
N GLU A 237 14.05 -40.17 7.80
CA GLU A 237 14.86 -41.36 8.02
C GLU A 237 16.25 -40.87 8.42
N HIS A 238 16.61 -41.11 9.69
CA HIS A 238 17.97 -40.93 10.15
C HIS A 238 18.77 -42.09 9.56
N GLY A 239 19.59 -41.79 8.56
CA GLY A 239 20.63 -42.69 8.08
C GLY A 239 21.82 -42.72 9.02
#